data_AF-A0A932VAA7-F1
#
_entry.id   AF-A0A932VAA7-F1
#
_cell.length_a   1.000
_cell.length_b   1.000
_cell.length_c   1.000
_cell.angle_alpha   90.00
_cell.angle_beta   90.00
_cell.angle_gamma   90.00
#
_symmetry.space_group_name_H-M   'P 1'
#
loop_
_entity.id
_entity.type
_entity.pdbx_description
1 polymer ?
#
loop_
_entity_poly.entity_id
_entity_poly.type
_entity_poly.pdbx_seq_one_letter_code
_entity_poly.pdbx_strand_id
1 'polypeptide(L)'
;MKNPKSRLKKVPHFKSVEREGEFWEGHSVSDYAVFPTDVDEILDELKMRHQEKQSVTFRLEPELMHKLKKRAKGIGVKYQTFVREWLWRAVA
;
A
#
# COMPACT_ATOMS: atom_id res chain seq x y z
N MET A 1 22.68 -12.90 4.46
CA MET A 1 21.77 -12.30 5.47
C MET A 1 20.72 -13.35 5.83
N LYS A 2 20.56 -13.71 7.12
CA LYS A 2 19.66 -14.81 7.52
C LYS A 2 18.20 -14.35 7.45
N ASN A 3 17.35 -15.11 6.77
CA ASN A 3 15.94 -14.81 6.54
C ASN A 3 15.18 -14.67 7.89
N PRO A 4 14.54 -13.51 8.20
CA PRO A 4 13.96 -13.23 9.51
C PRO A 4 12.77 -14.14 9.89
N LYS A 5 12.16 -14.81 8.90
CA LYS A 5 11.00 -15.71 9.10
C LYS A 5 11.32 -17.03 9.81
N SER A 6 12.59 -17.40 9.99
CA SER A 6 12.99 -18.71 10.52
C SER A 6 12.95 -18.83 12.06
N ARG A 7 12.65 -17.74 12.78
CA ARG A 7 12.64 -17.70 14.26
C ARG A 7 11.28 -17.42 14.90
N LEU A 8 10.23 -17.18 14.09
CA LEU A 8 8.90 -16.86 14.62
C LEU A 8 8.24 -18.10 15.23
N LYS A 9 7.70 -17.94 16.43
CA LYS A 9 6.87 -18.95 17.08
C LYS A 9 5.47 -18.96 16.45
N LYS A 10 4.81 -20.12 16.43
CA LYS A 10 3.41 -20.22 15.99
C LYS A 10 2.50 -19.64 17.07
N VAL A 11 1.53 -18.82 16.67
CA VAL A 11 0.48 -18.31 17.57
C VAL A 11 -0.42 -19.49 18.00
N PRO A 12 -0.66 -19.71 19.30
CA PRO A 12 -1.56 -20.75 19.79
C PRO A 12 -3.02 -20.51 19.36
N HIS A 13 -3.82 -21.59 19.32
CA HIS A 13 -5.28 -21.45 19.21
C HIS A 13 -5.89 -21.22 20.60
N PHE A 14 -6.56 -20.09 20.78
CA PHE A 14 -7.25 -19.75 22.02
C PHE A 14 -8.72 -20.17 21.95
N LYS A 15 -9.25 -20.64 23.09
CA LYS A 15 -10.65 -21.06 23.21
C LYS A 15 -11.58 -19.94 23.70
N SER A 16 -11.02 -18.85 24.26
CA SER A 16 -11.73 -17.65 24.72
C SER A 16 -10.80 -16.44 24.58
N VAL A 17 -11.40 -15.26 24.43
CA VAL A 17 -10.70 -13.96 24.35
C VAL A 17 -9.95 -13.66 25.65
N GLU A 18 -10.48 -14.08 26.80
CA GLU A 18 -9.84 -13.86 28.11
C GLU A 18 -8.46 -14.53 28.17
N ARG A 19 -8.36 -15.78 27.68
CA ARG A 19 -7.09 -16.51 27.62
C ARG A 19 -6.10 -15.94 26.60
N GLU A 20 -6.61 -15.32 25.55
CA GLU A 20 -5.77 -14.62 24.60
C GLU A 20 -5.14 -13.39 25.27
N GLY A 21 -5.93 -12.64 26.05
CA GLY A 21 -5.44 -11.52 26.86
C GLY A 21 -4.34 -11.94 27.84
N GLU A 22 -4.61 -12.93 28.69
CA GLU A 22 -3.64 -13.47 29.66
C GLU A 22 -2.33 -13.95 28.98
N PHE A 23 -2.45 -14.52 27.77
CA PHE A 23 -1.29 -14.94 27.01
C PHE A 23 -0.46 -13.74 26.53
N TRP A 24 -1.09 -12.70 25.98
CA TRP A 24 -0.39 -11.52 25.46
C TRP A 24 0.15 -10.60 26.56
N GLU A 25 -0.38 -10.65 27.78
CA GLU A 25 0.19 -9.93 28.93
C GLU A 25 1.61 -10.42 29.27
N GLY A 26 1.88 -11.71 29.06
CA GLY A 26 3.18 -12.33 29.35
C GLY A 26 4.10 -12.52 28.14
N HIS A 27 3.65 -12.21 26.92
CA HIS A 27 4.39 -12.53 25.69
C HIS A 27 4.56 -11.33 24.78
N SER A 28 5.78 -11.15 24.24
CA SER A 28 6.07 -10.10 23.26
C SER A 28 5.53 -10.49 21.88
N VAL A 29 4.79 -9.57 21.24
CA VAL A 29 4.23 -9.76 19.89
C VAL A 29 5.34 -10.00 18.84
N SER A 30 6.54 -9.45 19.07
CA SER A 30 7.70 -9.60 18.18
C SER A 30 8.23 -11.03 18.09
N ASP A 31 7.89 -11.92 19.04
CA ASP A 31 8.23 -13.35 18.98
C ASP A 31 7.35 -14.14 18.01
N TYR A 32 6.20 -13.57 17.62
CA TYR A 32 5.15 -14.23 16.84
C TYR A 32 4.89 -13.55 15.48
N ALA A 33 5.26 -12.28 15.32
CA ALA A 33 5.11 -11.53 14.09
C ALA A 33 6.39 -10.78 13.70
N VAL A 34 6.77 -10.84 12.42
CA VAL A 34 7.78 -9.94 11.85
C VAL A 34 7.06 -8.64 11.51
N PHE A 35 7.34 -7.60 12.28
CA PHE A 35 7.04 -6.24 11.88
C PHE A 35 8.03 -5.84 10.77
N PRO A 36 7.58 -5.12 9.71
CA PRO A 36 8.50 -4.56 8.74
C PRO A 36 9.53 -3.70 9.49
N THR A 37 10.79 -4.11 9.40
CA THR A 37 11.89 -3.49 10.15
C THR A 37 12.26 -2.14 9.56
N ASP A 38 12.05 -1.96 8.26
CA ASP A 38 12.24 -0.70 7.56
C ASP A 38 10.98 0.13 7.60
N VAL A 39 10.80 0.81 8.73
CA VAL A 39 9.83 1.90 8.87
C VAL A 39 10.11 2.98 7.79
N ASP A 40 11.38 3.16 7.40
CA ASP A 40 11.80 4.06 6.33
C ASP A 40 11.25 3.67 4.94
N GLU A 41 11.21 2.39 4.58
CA GLU A 41 10.68 1.95 3.27
C GLU A 41 9.16 2.19 3.18
N ILE A 42 8.44 1.95 4.28
CA ILE A 42 7.01 2.28 4.39
C ILE A 42 6.81 3.80 4.40
N LEU A 43 7.64 4.54 5.13
CA LEU A 43 7.56 5.99 5.19
C LEU A 43 7.89 6.63 3.84
N ASP A 44 8.80 6.07 3.06
CA ASP A 44 9.16 6.59 1.76
C ASP A 44 8.06 6.32 0.72
N GLU A 45 7.42 5.14 0.74
CA GLU A 45 6.20 4.90 -0.04
C GLU A 45 5.07 5.88 0.34
N LEU A 46 4.91 6.15 1.63
CA LEU A 46 3.92 7.12 2.12
C LEU A 46 4.29 8.55 1.73
N LYS A 47 5.56 8.97 1.89
CA LYS A 47 6.05 10.31 1.49
C LYS A 47 5.86 10.54 0.00
N MET A 48 6.14 9.55 -0.85
CA MET A 48 5.88 9.65 -2.29
C MET A 48 4.39 9.86 -2.60
N ARG A 49 3.48 9.25 -1.82
CA ARG A 49 2.04 9.50 -1.96
C ARG A 49 1.59 10.87 -1.44
N HIS A 50 2.37 11.48 -0.54
CA HIS A 50 2.08 12.75 0.11
C HIS A 50 2.77 13.98 -0.53
N GLN A 51 3.56 13.79 -1.59
CA GLN A 51 4.12 14.93 -2.32
C GLN A 51 3.01 15.82 -2.90
N GLU A 52 3.18 17.13 -2.78
CA GLU A 52 2.26 18.10 -3.36
C GLU A 52 2.22 17.94 -4.88
N LYS A 53 1.00 17.76 -5.41
CA LYS A 53 0.80 17.55 -6.84
C LYS A 53 1.02 18.86 -7.57
N GLN A 54 1.97 18.88 -8.50
CA GLN A 54 2.16 20.01 -9.40
C GLN A 54 1.15 19.96 -10.55
N SER A 55 0.57 21.12 -10.89
CA SER A 55 -0.31 21.24 -12.05
C SER A 55 0.51 21.32 -13.33
N VAL A 56 0.21 20.44 -14.29
CA VAL A 56 0.86 20.41 -15.60
C VAL A 56 -0.21 20.65 -16.67
N THR A 57 0.08 21.54 -17.62
CA THR A 57 -0.78 21.81 -18.77
C THR A 57 -0.14 21.23 -20.02
N PHE A 58 -0.83 20.31 -20.68
CA PHE A 58 -0.40 19.73 -21.96
C PHE A 58 -1.57 19.72 -22.93
N ARG A 59 -1.26 19.87 -24.22
CA ARG A 59 -2.28 19.83 -25.28
C ARG A 59 -2.43 18.38 -25.73
N LEU A 60 -3.69 17.93 -25.79
CA LEU A 60 -4.06 16.63 -26.33
C LEU A 60 -5.10 16.81 -27.42
N GLU A 61 -5.11 15.88 -28.37
CA GLU A 61 -6.14 15.77 -29.36
C GLU A 61 -7.50 15.52 -28.69
N PRO A 62 -8.60 16.16 -29.15
CA PRO A 62 -9.93 16.01 -28.56
C PRO A 62 -10.41 14.55 -28.49
N GLU A 63 -10.05 13.75 -29.50
CA GLU A 63 -10.39 12.32 -29.56
C GLU A 63 -9.73 11.52 -28.43
N LEU A 64 -8.45 11.79 -28.16
CA LEU A 64 -7.71 11.14 -27.08
C LEU A 64 -8.31 11.50 -25.72
N MET A 65 -8.63 12.77 -25.50
CA MET A 65 -9.34 13.23 -24.29
C MET A 65 -10.66 12.50 -24.09
N HIS A 66 -11.44 12.29 -25.16
CA HIS A 66 -12.70 11.56 -25.09
C HIS A 66 -12.49 10.09 -24.72
N LYS A 67 -11.53 9.40 -25.38
CA LYS A 67 -11.19 8.00 -25.10
C LYS A 67 -10.74 7.79 -23.65
N LEU A 68 -9.87 8.67 -23.13
CA LEU A 68 -9.41 8.61 -21.74
C LEU A 68 -10.56 8.78 -20.75
N LYS A 69 -11.45 9.76 -20.97
CA LYS A 69 -12.64 9.96 -20.11
C LYS A 69 -13.60 8.77 -20.14
N LYS A 70 -13.86 8.22 -21.33
CA LYS A 70 -14.73 7.04 -21.50
C LYS A 70 -14.16 5.83 -20.77
N ARG A 71 -12.86 5.59 -20.88
CA ARG A 71 -12.19 4.47 -20.20
C ARG A 71 -12.18 4.64 -18.68
N ALA A 72 -11.87 5.84 -18.19
CA ALA A 72 -11.93 6.15 -16.76
C ALA A 72 -13.33 5.94 -16.17
N LYS A 73 -14.38 6.38 -16.90
CA LYS A 73 -15.77 6.14 -16.51
C LYS A 73 -16.12 4.65 -16.48
N GLY A 74 -15.66 3.87 -17.47
CA GLY A 74 -15.91 2.43 -17.55
C GLY A 74 -15.36 1.63 -16.38
N ILE A 75 -14.26 2.09 -15.76
CA ILE A 75 -13.65 1.46 -14.58
C ILE A 75 -14.02 2.17 -13.26
N GLY A 76 -14.93 3.16 -13.30
CA GLY A 76 -15.41 3.86 -12.10
C GLY A 76 -14.40 4.79 -11.43
N VAL A 77 -13.37 5.27 -12.13
CA VAL A 77 -12.35 6.17 -11.55
C VAL A 77 -12.39 7.56 -12.18
N LYS A 78 -11.89 8.57 -11.46
CA LYS A 78 -11.74 9.93 -11.99
C LYS A 78 -10.72 9.93 -13.13
N TYR A 79 -10.98 10.72 -14.19
CA TYR A 79 -10.08 10.89 -15.34
C TYR A 79 -8.64 11.21 -14.91
N GLN A 80 -8.45 12.16 -13.99
CA GLN A 80 -7.13 12.57 -13.52
C GLN A 80 -6.38 11.44 -12.79
N THR A 81 -7.10 10.63 -12.02
CA THR A 81 -6.52 9.42 -11.39
C THR A 81 -6.08 8.45 -12.46
N PHE A 82 -6.96 8.13 -13.43
CA PHE A 82 -6.65 7.20 -14.52
C PHE A 82 -5.41 7.61 -15.31
N VAL A 83 -5.32 8.88 -15.71
CA VAL A 83 -4.17 9.41 -16.45
C VAL A 83 -2.90 9.32 -15.62
N ARG A 84 -2.96 9.65 -14.33
CA ARG A 84 -1.79 9.57 -13.44
C ARG A 84 -1.28 8.13 -13.29
N GLU A 85 -2.17 7.17 -13.06
CA GLU A 85 -1.77 5.76 -12.98
C GLU A 85 -1.15 5.27 -14.29
N TRP A 86 -1.68 5.73 -15.43
CA TRP A 86 -1.11 5.40 -16.73
C TRP A 86 0.28 6.01 -16.93
N LEU A 87 0.50 7.26 -16.51
CA LEU A 87 1.81 7.91 -16.57
C LEU A 87 2.85 7.19 -15.71
N TRP A 88 2.49 6.79 -14.48
CA TRP A 88 3.38 6.00 -13.63
C TRP A 88 3.77 4.67 -14.30
N ARG A 89 2.81 3.96 -14.92
CA ARG A 89 3.08 2.72 -15.65
C ARG A 89 3.94 2.90 -16.91
N ALA A 90 3.97 4.09 -17.48
CA ALA A 90 4.76 4.36 -18.68
C ALA A 90 6.22 4.73 -18.36
N VAL A 91 6.49 5.18 -17.14
CA VAL A 91 7.83 5.62 -16.69
C VAL A 91 8.50 4.58 -15.77
N ALA A 92 7.72 3.76 -15.05
CA ALA A 92 8.20 2.63 -14.27
C ALA A 92 8.62 1.45 -15.15
#